data_AF-A0A2V5XNL9-F1
#
_entry.id   AF-A0A2V5XNL9-F1
#
_cell.length_a   1.000
_cell.length_b   1.000
_cell.length_c   1.000
_cell.angle_alpha   90.00
_cell.angle_beta   90.00
_cell.angle_gamma   90.00
#
_symmetry.space_group_name_H-M   'P 1'
#
loop_
_entity.id
_entity.type
_entity.pdbx_description
1 polymer ?
#
loop_
_entity_poly.entity_id
_entity_poly.type
_entity_poly.pdbx_seq_one_letter_code
_entity_poly.pdbx_strand_id
1 'polypeptide(L)'
;MACRLSAGSLRKASPADKTSTVIWKVFQIVLWLAAAAYAVVGVVAITGMMGSEAASLRYAYMVFGLMFLIIGAVSAFVTFLANKSRAWLIVAPLILCAGLPLALVAAFWIDMEKGDVHRRQLDEEMRSGRYDFGDQPALLAVAQAISANDQDAIRAAAKAVPDLQAPGRDGRTLLCWAVRETWQRPQVVESVKTLLSLGADPNFTNGHRDSFAMGNAVHASADVLRAMLEAGGNPNARHEFGWPIILMNWYLGYYPNDQRARLDLLLDRGADINSTMPESESESAGYTLLLYRTAMGLRDSRAYADALHLLERGADPNRVAPDGMTLAKMLAQHREHFTKGRGAPAEFAALWEWAEAHGILRQSE
;
A
#
# COMPACT_ATOMS: atom_id res chain seq x y z
N MET A 1 80.45 -14.38 -49.56
CA MET A 1 81.48 -15.14 -48.82
C MET A 1 80.81 -15.74 -47.59
N ALA A 2 80.88 -17.06 -47.47
CA ALA A 2 80.00 -17.91 -46.67
C ALA A 2 80.50 -18.11 -45.22
N CYS A 3 79.71 -18.89 -44.46
CA CYS A 3 79.93 -19.46 -43.11
C CYS A 3 79.35 -18.62 -41.96
N ARG A 4 78.68 -19.17 -40.94
CA ARG A 4 78.48 -20.58 -40.53
C ARG A 4 77.35 -20.63 -39.49
N LEU A 5 76.61 -21.73 -39.55
CA LEU A 5 75.96 -22.47 -38.47
C LEU A 5 76.29 -22.02 -37.03
N SER A 6 75.26 -21.81 -36.22
CA SER A 6 75.35 -22.05 -34.78
C SER A 6 74.22 -22.99 -34.34
N ALA A 7 74.66 -24.20 -34.06
CA ALA A 7 74.06 -25.29 -33.31
C ALA A 7 72.68 -25.03 -32.67
N GLY A 8 71.71 -25.84 -33.09
CA GLY A 8 70.57 -26.20 -32.27
C GLY A 8 71.04 -26.86 -30.98
N SER A 9 71.06 -26.07 -29.91
CA SER A 9 71.07 -26.61 -28.55
C SER A 9 69.60 -26.88 -28.18
N LEU A 10 69.22 -28.15 -28.21
CA LEU A 10 68.02 -28.67 -27.57
C LEU A 10 68.12 -28.35 -26.07
N ARG A 11 67.63 -27.17 -25.65
CA ARG A 11 67.36 -26.89 -24.24
C ARG A 11 66.26 -27.86 -23.80
N LYS A 12 66.65 -29.01 -23.24
CA LYS A 12 65.74 -29.83 -22.44
C LYS A 12 65.21 -28.92 -21.33
N ALA A 13 63.90 -28.68 -21.36
CA ALA A 13 63.21 -27.85 -20.37
C ALA A 13 63.60 -28.29 -18.95
N SER A 14 64.11 -27.34 -18.16
CA SER A 14 64.49 -27.52 -16.76
C SER A 14 63.31 -28.11 -15.97
N PRO A 15 63.55 -28.93 -14.93
CA PRO A 15 62.48 -29.43 -14.05
C PRO A 15 61.56 -28.32 -13.54
N ALA A 16 62.09 -27.11 -13.32
CA ALA A 16 61.36 -25.90 -12.92
C ALA A 16 60.36 -25.41 -13.98
N ASP A 17 60.68 -25.58 -15.27
CA ASP A 17 59.84 -25.16 -16.39
C ASP A 17 58.66 -26.13 -16.59
N LYS A 18 58.92 -27.43 -16.40
CA LYS A 18 57.87 -28.46 -16.38
C LYS A 18 56.93 -28.32 -15.18
N THR A 19 57.45 -28.04 -13.98
CA THR A 19 56.61 -27.78 -12.79
C THR A 19 55.78 -26.53 -12.98
N SER A 20 56.34 -25.44 -13.54
CA SER A 20 55.57 -24.23 -13.85
C SER A 20 54.44 -24.48 -14.84
N THR A 21 54.66 -25.33 -15.85
CA THR A 21 53.66 -25.69 -16.86
C THR A 21 52.55 -26.57 -16.28
N VAL A 22 52.90 -27.49 -15.37
CA VAL A 22 51.92 -28.35 -14.68
C VAL A 22 51.08 -27.51 -13.71
N ILE A 23 51.70 -26.65 -12.91
CA ILE A 23 51.01 -25.74 -12.00
C ILE A 23 50.05 -24.82 -12.78
N TRP A 24 50.48 -24.34 -13.95
CA TRP A 24 49.65 -23.53 -14.84
C TRP A 24 48.40 -24.27 -15.35
N LYS A 25 48.54 -25.52 -15.78
CA LYS A 25 47.40 -26.34 -16.22
C LYS A 25 46.43 -26.65 -15.07
N VAL A 26 46.95 -26.94 -13.88
CA VAL A 26 46.13 -27.16 -12.68
C VAL A 26 45.35 -25.90 -12.33
N PHE A 27 45.98 -24.73 -12.38
CA PHE A 27 45.33 -23.45 -12.14
C PHE A 27 44.20 -23.15 -13.14
N GLN A 28 44.41 -23.43 -14.44
CA GLN A 28 43.36 -23.29 -15.45
C GLN A 28 42.17 -24.22 -15.21
N ILE A 29 42.41 -25.46 -14.78
CA ILE A 29 41.35 -26.41 -14.43
C ILE A 29 40.53 -25.89 -13.25
N VAL A 30 41.19 -25.38 -12.20
CA VAL A 30 40.53 -24.81 -11.03
C VAL A 30 39.65 -23.60 -11.41
N LEU A 31 40.11 -22.74 -12.32
CA LEU A 31 39.33 -21.59 -12.79
C LEU A 31 38.08 -22.02 -13.58
N TRP A 32 38.19 -23.02 -14.45
CA TRP A 32 37.03 -23.57 -15.16
C TRP A 32 36.02 -24.24 -14.21
N LEU A 33 36.51 -24.95 -13.19
CA LEU A 33 35.66 -25.54 -12.16
C LEU A 33 34.94 -24.46 -11.34
N ALA A 34 35.62 -23.38 -10.98
CA ALA A 34 35.01 -22.25 -10.29
C ALA A 34 33.95 -21.56 -11.16
N ALA A 35 34.25 -21.32 -12.45
CA ALA A 35 33.29 -20.75 -13.41
C ALA A 35 32.01 -21.60 -13.54
N ALA A 36 32.17 -22.93 -13.64
CA ALA A 36 31.06 -23.86 -13.67
C ALA A 36 30.26 -23.84 -12.37
N ALA A 37 30.93 -23.83 -11.21
CA ALA A 37 30.27 -23.76 -9.90
C ALA A 37 29.43 -22.48 -9.75
N TYR A 38 29.98 -21.31 -10.10
CA TYR A 38 29.23 -20.06 -10.05
C TYR A 38 28.07 -20.01 -11.03
N ALA A 39 28.21 -20.60 -12.22
CA ALA A 39 27.10 -20.71 -13.15
C ALA A 39 25.96 -21.58 -12.59
N VAL A 40 26.30 -22.71 -11.95
CA VAL A 40 25.31 -23.59 -11.30
C VAL A 40 24.61 -22.86 -10.16
N VAL A 41 25.35 -22.17 -9.29
CA VAL A 41 24.76 -21.38 -8.19
C VAL A 41 23.85 -20.28 -8.72
N GLY A 42 24.24 -19.59 -9.79
CA GLY A 42 23.42 -18.56 -10.44
C GLY A 42 22.11 -19.13 -11.00
N VAL A 43 22.16 -20.26 -11.71
CA VAL A 43 20.96 -20.94 -12.23
C VAL A 43 20.05 -21.40 -11.08
N VAL A 44 20.61 -21.99 -10.02
CA VAL A 44 19.84 -22.47 -8.86
C VAL A 44 19.17 -21.32 -8.11
N ALA A 45 19.84 -20.18 -7.96
CA ALA A 45 19.24 -18.99 -7.37
C ALA A 45 18.06 -18.47 -8.21
N ILE A 46 18.18 -18.49 -9.55
CA ILE A 46 17.11 -18.08 -10.46
C ILE A 46 15.97 -19.11 -10.49
N THR A 47 16.22 -20.41 -10.41
CA THR A 47 15.14 -21.41 -10.39
C THR A 47 14.42 -21.45 -9.04
N GLY A 48 15.11 -21.17 -7.93
CA GLY A 48 14.49 -20.97 -6.61
C GLY A 48 13.49 -19.80 -6.56
N MET A 49 13.62 -18.83 -7.48
CA MET A 49 12.66 -17.73 -7.68
C MET A 49 11.24 -18.24 -8.00
N MET A 50 11.12 -19.35 -8.74
CA MET A 50 9.83 -19.91 -9.18
C MET A 50 9.02 -20.54 -8.03
N GLY A 51 9.66 -20.82 -6.88
CA GLY A 51 9.02 -21.42 -5.71
C GLY A 51 8.70 -20.45 -4.56
N SER A 52 9.16 -19.19 -4.62
CA SER A 52 8.89 -18.21 -3.54
C SER A 52 7.61 -17.41 -3.84
N GLU A 53 6.74 -17.19 -2.86
CA GLU A 53 5.50 -16.39 -3.04
C GLU A 53 5.70 -14.89 -2.81
N ALA A 54 6.77 -14.49 -2.10
CA ALA A 54 7.05 -13.10 -1.79
C ALA A 54 7.80 -12.38 -2.93
N ALA A 55 7.22 -11.31 -3.46
CA ALA A 55 7.77 -10.54 -4.58
C ALA A 55 9.15 -9.92 -4.30
N SER A 56 9.42 -9.52 -3.06
CA SER A 56 10.72 -8.95 -2.65
C SER A 56 11.85 -9.98 -2.67
N LEU A 57 11.57 -11.23 -2.26
CA LEU A 57 12.53 -12.33 -2.31
C LEU A 57 12.81 -12.73 -3.76
N ARG A 58 11.78 -12.77 -4.64
CA ARG A 58 11.96 -13.03 -6.08
C ARG A 58 12.94 -12.05 -6.72
N TYR A 59 12.80 -10.75 -6.41
CA TYR A 59 13.68 -9.72 -6.95
C TYR A 59 15.13 -9.89 -6.47
N ALA A 60 15.32 -10.18 -5.18
CA ALA A 60 16.64 -10.46 -4.62
C ALA A 60 17.30 -11.68 -5.29
N TYR A 61 16.58 -12.82 -5.40
CA TYR A 61 17.09 -14.03 -6.04
C TYR A 61 17.48 -13.82 -7.51
N MET A 62 16.72 -13.01 -8.25
CA MET A 62 17.03 -12.66 -9.64
C MET A 62 18.33 -11.84 -9.73
N VAL A 63 18.49 -10.82 -8.88
CA VAL A 63 19.69 -9.97 -8.88
C VAL A 63 20.93 -10.77 -8.49
N PHE A 64 20.87 -11.55 -7.41
CA PHE A 64 21.99 -12.39 -6.97
C PHE A 64 22.31 -13.50 -7.99
N GLY A 65 21.30 -14.12 -8.59
CA GLY A 65 21.49 -15.16 -9.60
C GLY A 65 22.18 -14.64 -10.87
N LEU A 66 21.76 -13.47 -11.36
CA LEU A 66 22.41 -12.81 -12.50
C LEU A 66 23.85 -12.42 -12.18
N MET A 67 24.12 -11.94 -10.96
CA MET A 67 25.46 -11.59 -10.51
C MET A 67 26.40 -12.81 -10.53
N PHE A 68 25.97 -13.97 -10.03
CA PHE A 68 26.79 -15.19 -10.06
C PHE A 68 27.00 -15.73 -11.48
N LEU A 69 26.01 -15.61 -12.37
CA LEU A 69 26.18 -15.94 -13.80
C LEU A 69 27.22 -15.05 -14.48
N ILE A 70 27.19 -13.74 -14.20
CA ILE A 70 28.18 -12.79 -14.71
C ILE A 70 29.57 -13.17 -14.20
N ILE A 71 29.74 -13.46 -12.90
CA ILE A 71 31.03 -13.90 -12.33
C ILE A 71 31.53 -15.18 -13.00
N GLY A 72 30.65 -16.15 -13.27
CA GLY A 72 30.98 -17.37 -14.00
C GLY A 72 31.44 -17.11 -15.43
N ALA A 73 30.69 -16.32 -16.19
CA ALA A 73 31.01 -15.94 -17.57
C ALA A 73 32.33 -15.14 -17.67
N VAL A 74 32.55 -14.24 -16.71
CA VAL A 74 33.80 -13.49 -16.52
C VAL A 74 34.97 -14.43 -16.31
N SER A 75 34.84 -15.38 -15.38
CA SER A 75 35.90 -16.33 -15.05
C SER A 75 36.29 -17.18 -16.26
N ALA A 76 35.31 -17.62 -17.05
CA ALA A 76 35.55 -18.33 -18.32
C ALA A 76 36.26 -17.45 -19.36
N PHE A 77 35.84 -16.19 -19.51
CA PHE A 77 36.41 -15.26 -20.47
C PHE A 77 37.85 -14.83 -20.11
N VAL A 78 38.13 -14.58 -18.82
CA VAL A 78 39.49 -14.33 -18.32
C VAL A 78 40.39 -15.54 -18.60
N THR A 79 39.90 -16.76 -18.36
CA THR A 79 40.66 -17.99 -18.61
C THR A 79 40.96 -18.18 -20.11
N PHE A 80 40.02 -17.82 -20.98
CA PHE A 80 40.22 -17.80 -22.43
C PHE A 80 41.28 -16.79 -22.87
N LEU A 81 41.24 -15.55 -22.35
CA LEU A 81 42.23 -14.51 -22.67
C LEU A 81 43.61 -14.79 -22.07
N ALA A 82 43.67 -15.40 -20.89
CA ALA A 82 44.90 -15.83 -20.23
C ALA A 82 45.64 -16.92 -21.01
N ASN A 83 44.92 -17.69 -21.85
CA ASN A 83 45.53 -18.64 -22.79
C ASN A 83 46.29 -17.93 -23.93
N LYS A 84 45.99 -16.64 -24.20
CA LYS A 84 46.63 -15.83 -25.22
C LYS A 84 47.79 -14.98 -24.67
N SER A 85 47.67 -14.44 -23.45
CA SER A 85 48.78 -13.78 -22.74
C SER A 85 48.57 -13.78 -21.23
N ARG A 86 49.64 -14.05 -20.46
CA ARG A 86 49.61 -14.04 -18.98
C ARG A 86 49.28 -12.68 -18.38
N ALA A 87 49.45 -11.58 -19.13
CA ALA A 87 49.12 -10.22 -18.67
C ALA A 87 47.61 -10.03 -18.40
N TRP A 88 46.76 -10.80 -19.08
CA TRP A 88 45.31 -10.74 -18.90
C TRP A 88 44.82 -11.30 -17.55
N LEU A 89 45.66 -12.04 -16.82
CA LEU A 89 45.34 -12.53 -15.46
C LEU A 89 45.21 -11.41 -14.43
N ILE A 90 45.83 -10.26 -14.68
CA ILE A 90 45.77 -9.10 -13.76
C ILE A 90 44.73 -8.11 -14.28
N VAL A 91 44.77 -7.83 -15.59
CA VAL A 91 43.93 -6.81 -16.22
C VAL A 91 42.46 -7.24 -16.29
N ALA A 92 42.17 -8.50 -16.64
CA ALA A 92 40.79 -8.93 -16.82
C ALA A 92 39.99 -9.05 -15.50
N PRO A 93 40.55 -9.57 -14.39
CA PRO A 93 39.87 -9.53 -13.09
C PRO A 93 39.68 -8.11 -12.55
N LEU A 94 40.60 -7.18 -12.80
CA LEU A 94 40.41 -5.77 -12.39
C LEU A 94 39.24 -5.12 -13.14
N ILE A 95 39.16 -5.33 -14.46
CA ILE A 95 38.06 -4.78 -15.27
C ILE A 95 36.72 -5.45 -14.93
N LEU A 96 36.70 -6.77 -14.68
CA LEU A 96 35.45 -7.52 -14.50
C LEU A 96 35.00 -7.63 -13.04
N CYS A 97 35.89 -7.58 -12.05
CA CYS A 97 35.53 -7.59 -10.62
C CYS A 97 35.42 -6.17 -10.03
N ALA A 98 36.12 -5.17 -10.56
CA ALA A 98 35.96 -3.78 -10.12
C ALA A 98 35.16 -2.96 -11.14
N GLY A 99 35.54 -2.98 -12.42
CA GLY A 99 34.91 -2.12 -13.44
C GLY A 99 33.43 -2.42 -13.71
N LEU A 100 33.09 -3.69 -13.99
CA LEU A 100 31.71 -4.06 -14.32
C LEU A 100 30.75 -3.93 -13.11
N PRO A 101 31.09 -4.39 -11.89
CA PRO A 101 30.26 -4.14 -10.72
C PRO A 101 30.15 -2.66 -10.38
N LEU A 102 31.22 -1.85 -10.47
CA LEU A 102 31.12 -0.40 -10.27
C LEU A 102 30.27 0.27 -11.34
N ALA A 103 30.32 -0.18 -12.59
CA ALA A 103 29.47 0.33 -13.67
C ALA A 103 27.99 -0.04 -13.48
N LEU A 104 27.71 -1.27 -13.03
CA LEU A 104 26.35 -1.72 -12.71
C LEU A 104 25.80 -1.01 -11.47
N VAL A 105 26.63 -0.82 -10.44
CA VAL A 105 26.28 -0.02 -9.27
C VAL A 105 26.04 1.43 -9.72
N ALA A 106 26.93 2.05 -10.50
CA ALA A 106 26.71 3.40 -11.01
C ALA A 106 25.42 3.52 -11.85
N ALA A 107 25.14 2.55 -12.74
CA ALA A 107 23.90 2.52 -13.52
C ALA A 107 22.66 2.37 -12.62
N PHE A 108 22.72 1.50 -11.60
CA PHE A 108 21.67 1.34 -10.61
C PHE A 108 21.46 2.61 -9.77
N TRP A 109 22.53 3.29 -9.35
CA TRP A 109 22.45 4.56 -8.62
C TRP A 109 21.85 5.67 -9.49
N ILE A 110 22.23 5.76 -10.77
CA ILE A 110 21.65 6.73 -11.72
C ILE A 110 20.17 6.43 -11.97
N ASP A 111 19.78 5.15 -12.13
CA ASP A 111 18.39 4.75 -12.33
C ASP A 111 17.55 5.00 -11.07
N MET A 112 18.10 4.71 -9.90
CA MET A 112 17.50 5.02 -8.59
C MET A 112 17.33 6.53 -8.40
N GLU A 113 18.34 7.34 -8.71
CA GLU A 113 18.26 8.80 -8.62
C GLU A 113 17.22 9.38 -9.58
N LYS A 114 17.15 8.86 -10.82
CA LYS A 114 16.08 9.23 -11.77
C LYS A 114 14.70 8.82 -11.25
N GLY A 115 14.58 7.63 -10.66
CA GLY A 115 13.36 7.16 -10.01
C GLY A 115 12.94 8.06 -8.85
N ASP A 116 13.88 8.52 -8.04
CA ASP A 116 13.65 9.44 -6.93
C ASP A 116 13.25 10.84 -7.41
N VAL A 117 13.91 11.37 -8.45
CA VAL A 117 13.53 12.65 -9.06
C VAL A 117 12.13 12.57 -9.64
N HIS A 118 11.82 11.50 -10.38
CA HIS A 118 10.49 11.28 -10.93
C HIS A 118 9.44 11.16 -9.83
N ARG A 119 9.74 10.45 -8.75
CA ARG A 119 8.84 10.34 -7.59
C ARG A 119 8.59 11.69 -6.93
N ARG A 120 9.64 12.49 -6.69
CA ARG A 120 9.50 13.85 -6.11
C ARG A 120 8.68 14.76 -7.01
N GLN A 121 8.90 14.70 -8.33
CA GLN A 121 8.10 15.44 -9.30
C GLN A 121 6.64 15.03 -9.23
N LEU A 122 6.35 13.73 -9.23
CA LEU A 122 4.99 13.21 -9.11
C LEU A 122 4.34 13.65 -7.78
N ASP A 123 5.06 13.55 -6.67
CA ASP A 123 4.58 13.97 -5.34
C ASP A 123 4.26 15.48 -5.32
N GLU A 124 5.07 16.29 -5.99
CA GLU A 124 4.83 17.73 -6.11
C GLU A 124 3.66 18.06 -7.06
N GLU A 125 3.52 17.33 -8.16
CA GLU A 125 2.36 17.43 -9.06
C GLU A 125 1.06 17.04 -8.35
N MET A 126 1.09 15.98 -7.55
CA MET A 126 -0.03 15.59 -6.70
C MET A 126 -0.30 16.69 -5.67
N ARG A 127 0.68 17.10 -4.87
CA ARG A 127 0.50 18.12 -3.82
C ARG A 127 -0.02 19.46 -4.35
N SER A 128 0.37 19.84 -5.56
CA SER A 128 -0.08 21.08 -6.20
C SER A 128 -1.44 20.98 -6.90
N GLY A 129 -2.04 19.78 -6.95
CA GLY A 129 -3.25 19.50 -7.72
C GLY A 129 -3.04 19.50 -9.24
N ARG A 130 -1.79 19.63 -9.72
CA ARG A 130 -1.45 19.60 -11.14
C ARG A 130 -1.71 18.22 -11.75
N TYR A 131 -1.50 17.16 -10.98
CA TYR A 131 -1.79 15.80 -11.44
C TYR A 131 -3.28 15.62 -11.81
N ASP A 132 -4.19 16.10 -10.95
CA ASP A 132 -5.63 15.96 -11.14
C ASP A 132 -6.22 17.04 -12.06
N PHE A 133 -5.72 18.27 -12.05
CA PHE A 133 -6.36 19.41 -12.71
C PHE A 133 -5.49 20.13 -13.74
N GLY A 134 -4.30 19.61 -14.07
CA GLY A 134 -3.31 20.27 -14.91
C GLY A 134 -3.82 20.74 -16.29
N ASP A 135 -4.72 19.98 -16.90
CA ASP A 135 -5.30 20.28 -18.21
C ASP A 135 -6.43 21.33 -18.15
N GLN A 136 -6.89 21.70 -16.96
CA GLN A 136 -8.02 22.60 -16.72
C GLN A 136 -7.58 23.80 -15.86
N PRO A 137 -7.09 24.89 -16.46
CA PRO A 137 -6.49 26.01 -15.73
C PRO A 137 -7.39 26.61 -14.64
N ALA A 138 -8.70 26.64 -14.87
CA ALA A 138 -9.67 27.15 -13.90
C ALA A 138 -9.77 26.24 -12.65
N LEU A 139 -9.86 24.91 -12.83
CA LEU A 139 -9.87 23.96 -11.71
C LEU A 139 -8.51 23.93 -11.01
N LEU A 140 -7.41 23.98 -11.77
CA LEU A 140 -6.06 24.01 -11.22
C LEU A 140 -5.84 25.21 -10.29
N ALA A 141 -6.34 26.40 -10.67
CA ALA A 141 -6.23 27.60 -9.83
C ALA A 141 -6.93 27.40 -8.48
N VAL A 142 -8.11 26.76 -8.47
CA VAL A 142 -8.81 26.43 -7.22
C VAL A 142 -8.04 25.37 -6.43
N ALA A 143 -7.54 24.33 -7.08
CA ALA A 143 -6.75 23.27 -6.44
C ALA A 143 -5.48 23.84 -5.77
N GLN A 144 -4.78 24.76 -6.42
CA GLN A 144 -3.62 25.44 -5.86
C GLN A 144 -3.99 26.30 -4.64
N ALA A 145 -5.13 27.00 -4.70
CA ALA A 145 -5.63 27.76 -3.56
C ALA A 145 -6.02 26.87 -2.37
N ILE A 146 -6.62 25.69 -2.63
CA ILE A 146 -6.88 24.65 -1.62
C ILE A 146 -5.56 24.17 -1.01
N SER A 147 -4.56 23.88 -1.84
CA SER A 147 -3.23 23.45 -1.37
C SER A 147 -2.53 24.53 -0.54
N ALA A 148 -2.74 25.81 -0.84
CA ALA A 148 -2.26 26.94 -0.04
C ALA A 148 -3.10 27.18 1.23
N ASN A 149 -4.28 26.55 1.35
CA ASN A 149 -5.29 26.80 2.37
C ASN A 149 -5.78 28.26 2.43
N ASP A 150 -5.82 28.93 1.27
CA ASP A 150 -6.21 30.34 1.13
C ASP A 150 -7.67 30.45 0.67
N GLN A 151 -8.54 30.80 1.62
CA GLN A 151 -9.99 30.83 1.39
C GLN A 151 -10.43 31.95 0.44
N ASP A 152 -9.74 33.08 0.45
CA ASP A 152 -10.06 34.20 -0.42
C ASP A 152 -9.59 33.92 -1.85
N ALA A 153 -8.43 33.26 -2.01
CA ALA A 153 -7.99 32.75 -3.30
C ALA A 153 -8.92 31.66 -3.86
N ILE A 154 -9.45 30.75 -3.02
CA ILE A 154 -10.45 29.76 -3.44
C ILE A 154 -11.69 30.47 -3.99
N ARG A 155 -12.26 31.42 -3.24
CA ARG A 155 -13.45 32.19 -3.67
C ARG A 155 -13.19 32.98 -4.94
N ALA A 156 -12.00 33.56 -5.10
CA ALA A 156 -11.63 34.31 -6.29
C ALA A 156 -11.50 33.41 -7.52
N ALA A 157 -10.75 32.30 -7.40
CA ALA A 157 -10.52 31.34 -8.48
C ALA A 157 -11.81 30.62 -8.90
N ALA A 158 -12.69 30.29 -7.94
CA ALA A 158 -13.95 29.60 -8.21
C ALA A 158 -14.90 30.40 -9.13
N LYS A 159 -14.78 31.73 -9.19
CA LYS A 159 -15.58 32.57 -10.12
C LYS A 159 -15.30 32.26 -11.59
N ALA A 160 -14.11 31.72 -11.89
CA ALA A 160 -13.72 31.31 -13.24
C ALA A 160 -14.08 29.85 -13.54
N VAL A 161 -14.67 29.12 -12.59
CA VAL A 161 -15.08 27.72 -12.73
C VAL A 161 -16.59 27.66 -12.97
N PRO A 162 -17.05 27.32 -14.19
CA PRO A 162 -18.48 27.26 -14.49
C PRO A 162 -19.22 26.16 -13.71
N ASP A 163 -18.53 25.06 -13.40
CA ASP A 163 -19.06 23.90 -12.68
C ASP A 163 -18.04 23.41 -11.65
N LEU A 164 -18.33 23.56 -10.36
CA LEU A 164 -17.46 23.10 -9.26
C LEU A 164 -17.41 21.57 -9.14
N GLN A 165 -18.35 20.86 -9.79
CA GLN A 165 -18.39 19.41 -9.86
C GLN A 165 -17.63 18.85 -11.07
N ALA A 166 -17.06 19.72 -11.91
CA ALA A 166 -16.34 19.31 -13.10
C ALA A 166 -15.22 18.31 -12.72
N PRO A 167 -15.15 17.15 -13.41
CA PRO A 167 -14.12 16.17 -13.14
C PRO A 167 -12.76 16.63 -13.67
N GLY A 168 -11.74 16.52 -12.83
CA GLY A 168 -10.35 16.43 -13.25
C GLY A 168 -10.00 15.03 -13.77
N ARG A 169 -8.70 14.72 -13.80
CA ARG A 169 -8.16 13.41 -14.11
C ARG A 169 -8.77 12.34 -13.21
N ASP A 170 -9.03 11.17 -13.78
CA ASP A 170 -9.62 10.01 -13.10
C ASP A 170 -10.96 10.30 -12.38
N GLY A 171 -11.66 11.37 -12.80
CA GLY A 171 -12.92 11.79 -12.22
C GLY A 171 -12.80 12.56 -10.89
N ARG A 172 -11.60 12.98 -10.49
CA ARG A 172 -11.41 13.74 -9.23
C ARG A 172 -12.18 15.06 -9.26
N THR A 173 -12.98 15.33 -8.23
CA THR A 173 -13.65 16.64 -8.05
C THR A 173 -12.86 17.53 -7.09
N LEU A 174 -13.03 18.86 -7.16
CA LEU A 174 -12.39 19.81 -6.23
C LEU A 174 -12.75 19.53 -4.77
N LEU A 175 -14.01 19.20 -4.50
CA LEU A 175 -14.46 18.88 -3.15
C LEU A 175 -13.85 17.57 -2.63
N CYS A 176 -13.82 16.52 -3.46
CA CYS A 176 -13.19 15.26 -3.06
C CYS A 176 -11.68 15.43 -2.84
N TRP A 177 -11.02 16.24 -3.68
CA TRP A 177 -9.62 16.61 -3.50
C TRP A 177 -9.39 17.29 -2.14
N ALA A 178 -10.15 18.34 -1.83
CA ALA A 178 -10.04 19.06 -0.57
C ALA A 178 -10.28 18.15 0.65
N VAL A 179 -11.31 17.28 0.59
CA VAL A 179 -11.60 16.32 1.67
C VAL A 179 -10.43 15.36 1.89
N ARG A 180 -9.82 14.81 0.83
CA ARG A 180 -8.66 13.92 0.98
C ARG A 180 -7.43 14.61 1.52
N GLU A 181 -7.19 15.87 1.14
CA GLU A 181 -6.11 16.67 1.72
C GLU A 181 -6.26 16.78 3.25
N THR A 182 -7.50 16.84 3.76
CA THR A 182 -7.73 16.89 5.22
C THR A 182 -7.29 15.64 5.97
N TRP A 183 -7.09 14.50 5.32
CA TRP A 183 -6.64 13.26 6.00
C TRP A 183 -5.26 13.40 6.62
N GLN A 184 -4.40 14.22 6.00
CA GLN A 184 -3.05 14.51 6.49
C GLN A 184 -2.85 15.98 6.91
N ARG A 185 -3.77 16.87 6.49
CA ARG A 185 -3.69 18.31 6.71
C ARG A 185 -4.99 18.83 7.34
N PRO A 186 -5.18 18.64 8.67
CA PRO A 186 -6.43 19.02 9.35
C PRO A 186 -6.87 20.46 9.10
N GLN A 187 -5.92 21.38 8.92
CA GLN A 187 -6.18 22.80 8.66
C GLN A 187 -6.90 23.09 7.33
N VAL A 188 -6.91 22.13 6.39
CA VAL A 188 -7.59 22.26 5.09
C VAL A 188 -9.12 22.13 5.21
N VAL A 189 -9.64 21.85 6.41
CA VAL A 189 -11.09 21.85 6.69
C VAL A 189 -11.78 23.16 6.29
N GLU A 190 -11.11 24.30 6.41
CA GLU A 190 -11.67 25.58 5.98
C GLU A 190 -11.86 25.65 4.46
N SER A 191 -10.95 25.05 3.69
CA SER A 191 -11.10 24.92 2.23
C SER A 191 -12.30 24.05 1.85
N VAL A 192 -12.57 22.98 2.60
CA VAL A 192 -13.78 22.16 2.43
C VAL A 192 -15.03 23.00 2.69
N LYS A 193 -15.10 23.71 3.82
CA LYS A 193 -16.22 24.61 4.16
C LYS A 193 -16.43 25.69 3.11
N THR A 194 -15.35 26.28 2.59
CA THR A 194 -15.42 27.30 1.55
C THR A 194 -15.99 26.74 0.26
N LEU A 195 -15.53 25.58 -0.22
CA LEU A 195 -16.10 24.94 -1.42
C LEU A 195 -17.60 24.63 -1.25
N LEU A 196 -17.99 24.08 -0.10
CA LEU A 196 -19.40 23.82 0.22
C LEU A 196 -20.22 25.13 0.20
N SER A 197 -19.70 26.22 0.77
CA SER A 197 -20.36 27.53 0.75
C SER A 197 -20.50 28.14 -0.65
N LEU A 198 -19.65 27.72 -1.59
CA LEU A 198 -19.70 28.11 -3.00
C LEU A 198 -20.64 27.23 -3.84
N GLY A 199 -21.30 26.24 -3.21
CA GLY A 199 -22.25 25.35 -3.85
C GLY A 199 -21.66 24.03 -4.35
N ALA A 200 -20.47 23.63 -3.89
CA ALA A 200 -19.97 22.29 -4.17
C ALA A 200 -20.90 21.24 -3.54
N ASP A 201 -21.39 20.31 -4.35
CA ASP A 201 -22.34 19.28 -3.92
C ASP A 201 -21.61 18.12 -3.22
N PRO A 202 -21.85 17.88 -1.92
CA PRO A 202 -21.26 16.76 -1.19
C PRO A 202 -21.71 15.39 -1.70
N ASN A 203 -22.85 15.30 -2.38
CA ASN A 203 -23.45 14.05 -2.86
C ASN A 203 -23.03 13.68 -4.28
N PHE A 204 -22.37 14.58 -4.99
CA PHE A 204 -22.00 14.35 -6.37
C PHE A 204 -21.05 13.16 -6.50
N THR A 205 -21.33 12.35 -7.52
CA THR A 205 -20.47 11.27 -7.98
C THR A 205 -20.58 11.20 -9.49
N ASN A 206 -19.46 11.01 -10.16
CA ASN A 206 -19.40 10.78 -11.61
C ASN A 206 -19.13 9.30 -11.93
N GLY A 207 -19.35 8.40 -10.95
CA GLY A 207 -19.07 6.97 -11.08
C GLY A 207 -17.61 6.59 -10.83
N HIS A 208 -16.68 7.55 -10.81
CA HIS A 208 -15.31 7.30 -10.35
C HIS A 208 -15.23 7.35 -8.83
N ARG A 209 -14.47 6.42 -8.26
CA ARG A 209 -14.13 6.35 -6.83
C ARG A 209 -13.65 7.68 -6.27
N ASP A 210 -12.83 8.39 -7.03
CA ASP A 210 -12.21 9.64 -6.60
C ASP A 210 -13.10 10.89 -6.74
N SER A 211 -14.37 10.73 -7.11
CA SER A 211 -15.35 11.83 -7.20
C SER A 211 -16.22 11.99 -5.96
N PHE A 212 -16.42 10.90 -5.19
CA PHE A 212 -17.40 10.84 -4.12
C PHE A 212 -16.83 11.38 -2.79
N ALA A 213 -16.98 12.69 -2.60
CA ALA A 213 -16.42 13.40 -1.46
C ALA A 213 -17.02 12.95 -0.11
N MET A 214 -18.33 12.69 -0.06
CA MET A 214 -19.00 12.24 1.18
C MET A 214 -18.44 10.90 1.69
N GLY A 215 -18.10 9.96 0.81
CA GLY A 215 -17.46 8.69 1.18
C GLY A 215 -16.04 8.86 1.72
N ASN A 216 -15.33 9.92 1.33
CA ASN A 216 -14.01 10.24 1.88
C ASN A 216 -14.13 11.03 3.20
N ALA A 217 -15.21 11.78 3.40
CA ALA A 217 -15.44 12.59 4.59
C ALA A 217 -15.67 11.75 5.85
N VAL A 218 -16.28 10.56 5.72
CA VAL A 218 -16.44 9.62 6.85
C VAL A 218 -15.13 9.07 7.39
N HIS A 219 -14.00 9.29 6.72
CA HIS A 219 -12.66 8.95 7.17
C HIS A 219 -11.83 10.14 7.68
N ALA A 220 -12.33 11.36 7.45
CA ALA A 220 -11.70 12.60 7.88
C ALA A 220 -12.01 12.90 9.36
N SER A 221 -11.72 14.12 9.81
CA SER A 221 -12.11 14.56 11.15
C SER A 221 -13.63 14.70 11.27
N ALA A 222 -14.15 14.67 12.50
CA ALA A 222 -15.56 14.92 12.77
C ALA A 222 -16.02 16.28 12.25
N ASP A 223 -15.14 17.29 12.22
CA ASP A 223 -15.45 18.62 11.70
C ASP A 223 -15.67 18.65 10.19
N VAL A 224 -14.88 17.90 9.42
CA VAL A 224 -15.08 17.75 7.97
C VAL A 224 -16.40 17.06 7.70
N LEU A 225 -16.68 15.95 8.38
CA LEU A 225 -17.94 15.23 8.22
C LEU A 225 -19.15 16.09 8.63
N ARG A 226 -19.04 16.84 9.73
CA ARG A 226 -20.06 17.78 10.17
C ARG A 226 -20.36 18.83 9.10
N ALA A 227 -19.34 19.46 8.54
CA ALA A 227 -19.50 20.46 7.48
C ALA A 227 -20.19 19.88 6.23
N MET A 228 -19.77 18.68 5.80
CA MET A 228 -20.36 17.98 4.66
C MET A 228 -21.85 17.66 4.89
N LEU A 229 -22.19 17.17 6.09
CA LEU A 229 -23.58 16.88 6.46
C LEU A 229 -24.44 18.15 6.62
N GLU A 230 -23.86 19.25 7.13
CA GLU A 230 -24.55 20.55 7.25
C GLU A 230 -24.83 21.18 5.88
N ALA A 231 -23.97 20.90 4.90
CA ALA A 231 -24.18 21.29 3.50
C ALA A 231 -25.13 20.35 2.72
N GLY A 232 -25.85 19.46 3.40
CA GLY A 232 -26.83 18.55 2.76
C GLY A 232 -26.26 17.22 2.29
N GLY A 233 -25.06 16.83 2.75
CA GLY A 233 -24.51 15.50 2.51
C GLY A 233 -25.43 14.39 3.02
N ASN A 234 -25.63 13.36 2.20
CA ASN A 234 -26.52 12.25 2.47
C ASN A 234 -25.82 11.24 3.42
N PRO A 235 -26.29 11.08 4.67
CA PRO A 235 -25.69 10.15 5.63
C PRO A 235 -25.95 8.68 5.26
N ASN A 236 -26.90 8.41 4.36
CA ASN A 236 -27.23 7.09 3.82
C ASN A 236 -26.60 6.83 2.44
N ALA A 237 -25.66 7.68 2.02
CA ALA A 237 -24.96 7.45 0.77
C ALA A 237 -24.14 6.14 0.84
N ARG A 238 -23.78 5.65 -0.35
CA ARG A 238 -22.98 4.45 -0.52
C ARG A 238 -21.67 4.82 -1.19
N HIS A 239 -20.54 4.31 -0.70
CA HIS A 239 -19.24 4.53 -1.35
C HIS A 239 -19.10 3.70 -2.63
N GLU A 240 -17.94 3.74 -3.29
CA GLU A 240 -17.73 3.13 -4.61
C GLU A 240 -17.98 1.62 -4.68
N PHE A 241 -17.88 0.90 -3.56
CA PHE A 241 -18.15 -0.55 -3.50
C PHE A 241 -19.61 -0.85 -3.13
N GLY A 242 -20.45 0.19 -3.05
CA GLY A 242 -21.87 0.08 -2.75
C GLY A 242 -22.18 -0.05 -1.26
N TRP A 243 -21.21 0.08 -0.34
CA TRP A 243 -21.49 -0.10 1.07
C TRP A 243 -21.96 1.21 1.71
N PRO A 244 -22.92 1.17 2.66
CA PRO A 244 -23.33 2.35 3.42
C PRO A 244 -22.14 3.05 4.08
N ILE A 245 -22.02 4.38 3.92
CA ILE A 245 -20.88 5.13 4.44
C ILE A 245 -20.74 5.06 5.96
N ILE A 246 -21.83 4.79 6.69
CA ILE A 246 -21.78 4.59 8.14
C ILE A 246 -20.91 3.39 8.55
N LEU A 247 -20.85 2.34 7.73
CA LEU A 247 -19.97 1.20 7.98
C LEU A 247 -18.50 1.59 7.85
N MET A 248 -18.18 2.63 7.09
CA MET A 248 -16.80 3.06 6.79
C MET A 248 -16.14 3.80 7.95
N ASN A 249 -16.91 4.17 8.98
CA ASN A 249 -16.46 4.92 10.13
C ASN A 249 -15.21 4.32 10.82
N TRP A 250 -15.05 2.99 10.81
CA TRP A 250 -13.99 2.27 11.53
C TRP A 250 -12.78 1.85 10.68
N TYR A 251 -12.78 2.06 9.36
CA TYR A 251 -11.77 1.48 8.47
C TYR A 251 -10.46 2.27 8.36
N LEU A 252 -10.50 3.60 8.52
CA LEU A 252 -9.31 4.45 8.38
C LEU A 252 -8.96 5.14 9.71
N GLY A 253 -7.66 5.10 10.03
CA GLY A 253 -7.10 5.53 11.31
C GLY A 253 -6.44 6.92 11.30
N TYR A 254 -6.80 7.81 10.37
CA TYR A 254 -6.27 9.18 10.36
C TYR A 254 -6.72 9.97 11.60
N TYR A 255 -7.97 9.75 12.02
CA TYR A 255 -8.59 10.37 13.19
C TYR A 255 -9.23 9.28 14.08
N PRO A 256 -8.41 8.46 14.78
CA PRO A 256 -8.91 7.30 15.52
C PRO A 256 -9.79 7.69 16.71
N ASN A 257 -9.60 8.90 17.26
CA ASN A 257 -10.39 9.40 18.39
C ASN A 257 -11.75 10.00 17.97
N ASP A 258 -11.95 10.26 16.68
CA ASP A 258 -13.16 10.90 16.16
C ASP A 258 -14.25 9.88 15.80
N GLN A 259 -13.99 8.57 15.93
CA GLN A 259 -14.91 7.52 15.50
C GLN A 259 -16.29 7.63 16.16
N ARG A 260 -16.35 7.91 17.47
CA ARG A 260 -17.62 8.10 18.19
C ARG A 260 -18.34 9.35 17.68
N ALA A 261 -17.64 10.49 17.61
CA ALA A 261 -18.21 11.75 17.13
C ALA A 261 -18.71 11.66 15.68
N ARG A 262 -17.99 10.98 14.80
CA ARG A 262 -18.41 10.73 13.41
C ARG A 262 -19.63 9.82 13.34
N LEU A 263 -19.68 8.76 14.14
CA LEU A 263 -20.87 7.91 14.25
C LEU A 263 -22.08 8.72 14.71
N ASP A 264 -21.93 9.50 15.77
CA ASP A 264 -23.01 10.34 16.32
C ASP A 264 -23.51 11.34 15.29
N LEU A 265 -22.61 12.02 14.57
CA LEU A 265 -22.97 12.93 13.48
C LEU A 265 -23.79 12.24 12.38
N LEU A 266 -23.40 11.03 11.97
CA LEU A 266 -24.14 10.28 10.96
C LEU A 266 -25.54 9.90 11.47
N LEU A 267 -25.63 9.38 12.70
CA LEU A 267 -26.89 8.97 13.30
C LEU A 267 -27.82 10.17 13.55
N ASP A 268 -27.29 11.30 14.04
CA ASP A 268 -28.03 12.55 14.27
C ASP A 268 -28.60 13.14 12.98
N ARG A 269 -27.98 12.84 11.84
CA ARG A 269 -28.44 13.26 10.51
C ARG A 269 -29.31 12.21 9.81
N GLY A 270 -29.61 11.09 10.47
CA GLY A 270 -30.55 10.08 9.97
C GLY A 270 -29.90 8.97 9.15
N ALA A 271 -28.61 8.67 9.38
CA ALA A 271 -28.04 7.41 8.90
C ALA A 271 -28.84 6.21 9.42
N ASP A 272 -29.09 5.23 8.55
CA ASP A 272 -29.78 4.00 8.90
C ASP A 272 -28.93 3.19 9.88
N ILE A 273 -29.31 3.26 11.15
CA ILE A 273 -28.66 2.55 12.26
C ILE A 273 -28.69 1.03 12.09
N ASN A 274 -29.60 0.51 11.27
CA ASN A 274 -29.74 -0.91 10.97
C ASN A 274 -29.15 -1.28 9.60
N SER A 275 -28.30 -0.42 9.04
CA SER A 275 -27.53 -0.70 7.81
C SER A 275 -26.86 -2.06 7.89
N THR A 276 -26.89 -2.81 6.80
CA THR A 276 -26.25 -4.14 6.73
C THR A 276 -24.95 -4.06 5.98
N MET A 277 -24.01 -4.90 6.42
CA MET A 277 -22.84 -5.26 5.64
C MET A 277 -23.28 -5.73 4.25
N PRO A 278 -22.57 -5.31 3.20
CA PRO A 278 -22.82 -5.73 1.84
C PRO A 278 -22.68 -7.25 1.69
N GLU A 279 -23.35 -7.80 0.68
CA GLU A 279 -23.11 -9.18 0.24
C GLU A 279 -21.66 -9.32 -0.23
N SER A 280 -20.95 -10.30 0.31
CA SER A 280 -19.55 -10.61 -0.02
C SER A 280 -19.19 -12.02 0.44
N GLU A 281 -17.98 -12.49 0.15
CA GLU A 281 -17.45 -13.76 0.71
C GLU A 281 -17.06 -13.64 2.20
N SER A 282 -17.28 -12.48 2.83
CA SER A 282 -17.01 -12.29 4.26
C SER A 282 -18.03 -13.03 5.12
N GLU A 283 -17.58 -13.59 6.24
CA GLU A 283 -18.44 -14.16 7.29
C GLU A 283 -19.44 -13.15 7.87
N SER A 284 -19.19 -11.85 7.73
CA SER A 284 -20.10 -10.80 8.19
C SER A 284 -21.04 -10.30 7.10
N ALA A 285 -21.13 -10.96 5.93
CA ALA A 285 -22.06 -10.57 4.87
C ALA A 285 -23.51 -10.52 5.39
N GLY A 286 -24.21 -9.44 5.08
CA GLY A 286 -25.59 -9.21 5.53
C GLY A 286 -25.78 -8.93 7.02
N TYR A 287 -24.71 -8.90 7.83
CA TYR A 287 -24.81 -8.54 9.24
C TYR A 287 -25.26 -7.09 9.39
N THR A 288 -26.21 -6.81 10.28
CA THR A 288 -26.51 -5.42 10.66
C THR A 288 -25.27 -4.76 11.27
N LEU A 289 -25.23 -3.43 11.28
CA LEU A 289 -24.16 -2.66 11.90
C LEU A 289 -23.93 -3.11 13.36
N LEU A 290 -25.02 -3.35 14.09
CA LEU A 290 -24.99 -3.91 15.44
C LEU A 290 -24.29 -5.28 15.49
N LEU A 291 -24.73 -6.25 14.69
CA LEU A 291 -24.13 -7.59 14.67
C LEU A 291 -22.65 -7.55 14.24
N TYR A 292 -22.32 -6.71 13.25
CA TYR A 292 -20.95 -6.53 12.79
C TYR A 292 -20.05 -5.97 13.90
N ARG A 293 -20.48 -4.92 14.63
CA ARG A 293 -19.71 -4.37 15.74
C ARG A 293 -19.59 -5.37 16.89
N THR A 294 -20.66 -6.10 17.24
CA THR A 294 -20.57 -7.17 18.24
C THR A 294 -19.57 -8.25 17.83
N ALA A 295 -19.58 -8.70 16.57
CA ALA A 295 -18.65 -9.70 16.04
C ALA A 295 -17.19 -9.24 16.13
N MET A 296 -16.92 -7.97 15.80
CA MET A 296 -15.58 -7.37 15.90
C MET A 296 -15.08 -7.26 17.35
N GLY A 297 -15.97 -7.35 18.35
CA GLY A 297 -15.65 -7.29 19.77
C GLY A 297 -14.62 -8.32 20.25
N LEU A 298 -14.53 -9.49 19.59
CA LEU A 298 -13.49 -10.49 19.89
C LEU A 298 -12.09 -10.02 19.50
N ARG A 299 -11.97 -9.13 18.51
CA ARG A 299 -10.69 -8.59 18.02
C ARG A 299 -10.37 -7.23 18.65
N ASP A 300 -11.38 -6.43 18.92
CA ASP A 300 -11.28 -5.10 19.51
C ASP A 300 -12.43 -4.88 20.51
N SER A 301 -12.12 -4.84 21.82
CA SER A 301 -13.14 -4.69 22.88
C SER A 301 -13.96 -3.42 22.74
N ARG A 302 -13.42 -2.36 22.12
CA ARG A 302 -14.13 -1.10 21.87
C ARG A 302 -15.35 -1.30 20.96
N ALA A 303 -15.34 -2.33 20.13
CA ALA A 303 -16.47 -2.67 19.29
C ALA A 303 -17.71 -3.11 20.10
N TYR A 304 -17.54 -3.66 21.31
CA TYR A 304 -18.67 -3.89 22.21
C TYR A 304 -19.26 -2.59 22.74
N ALA A 305 -18.43 -1.61 23.07
CA ALA A 305 -18.90 -0.29 23.48
C ALA A 305 -19.62 0.42 22.32
N ASP A 306 -19.16 0.25 21.07
CA ASP A 306 -19.89 0.73 19.89
C ASP A 306 -21.24 0.02 19.72
N ALA A 307 -21.29 -1.30 19.89
CA ALA A 307 -22.52 -2.08 19.81
C ALA A 307 -23.54 -1.65 20.88
N LEU A 308 -23.07 -1.43 22.12
CA LEU A 308 -23.91 -0.90 23.19
C LEU A 308 -24.44 0.50 22.84
N HIS A 309 -23.57 1.39 22.36
CA HIS A 309 -23.97 2.74 21.95
C HIS A 309 -25.02 2.70 20.82
N LEU A 310 -24.89 1.79 19.85
CA LEU A 310 -25.90 1.59 18.80
C LEU A 310 -27.25 1.17 19.40
N LEU A 311 -27.26 0.28 20.39
CA LEU A 311 -28.48 -0.15 21.09
C LEU A 311 -29.13 1.00 21.87
N GLU A 312 -28.32 1.80 22.58
CA GLU A 312 -28.79 3.01 23.28
C GLU A 312 -29.38 4.05 22.31
N ARG A 313 -28.87 4.07 21.07
CA ARG A 313 -29.37 4.90 19.97
C ARG A 313 -30.54 4.28 19.20
N GLY A 314 -31.03 3.10 19.59
CA GLY A 314 -32.22 2.46 19.03
C GLY A 314 -31.97 1.49 17.87
N ALA A 315 -30.77 0.91 17.76
CA ALA A 315 -30.54 -0.21 16.86
C ALA A 315 -31.45 -1.38 17.22
N ASP A 316 -31.98 -2.08 16.23
CA ASP A 316 -32.89 -3.21 16.43
C ASP A 316 -32.09 -4.49 16.76
N PRO A 317 -32.14 -4.98 18.03
CA PRO A 317 -31.38 -6.17 18.44
C PRO A 317 -31.94 -7.48 17.90
N ASN A 318 -33.17 -7.48 17.35
CA ASN A 318 -33.88 -8.69 16.96
C ASN A 318 -33.68 -9.05 15.48
N ARG A 319 -32.91 -8.26 14.73
CA ARG A 319 -32.62 -8.57 13.33
C ARG A 319 -31.74 -9.81 13.23
N VAL A 320 -32.15 -10.69 12.31
CA VAL A 320 -31.47 -11.95 12.02
C VAL A 320 -30.64 -11.77 10.76
N ALA A 321 -29.36 -12.11 10.83
CA ALA A 321 -28.48 -12.13 9.66
C ALA A 321 -28.82 -13.30 8.72
N PRO A 322 -28.37 -13.28 7.45
CA PRO A 322 -28.68 -14.33 6.47
C PRO A 322 -28.26 -15.75 6.90
N ASP A 323 -27.21 -15.87 7.70
CA ASP A 323 -26.72 -17.13 8.28
C ASP A 323 -27.51 -17.59 9.53
N GLY A 324 -28.56 -16.86 9.92
CA GLY A 324 -29.36 -17.13 11.10
C GLY A 324 -28.77 -16.61 12.41
N MET A 325 -27.69 -15.82 12.36
CA MET A 325 -27.08 -15.19 13.53
C MET A 325 -27.99 -14.09 14.10
N THR A 326 -28.10 -14.05 15.42
CA THR A 326 -28.80 -13.00 16.18
C THR A 326 -27.89 -12.42 17.24
N LEU A 327 -28.22 -11.26 17.80
CA LEU A 327 -27.42 -10.65 18.85
C LEU A 327 -27.28 -11.61 20.06
N ALA A 328 -28.38 -12.25 20.46
CA ALA A 328 -28.39 -13.20 21.57
C ALA A 328 -27.44 -14.38 21.33
N LYS A 329 -27.52 -15.03 20.15
CA LYS A 329 -26.65 -16.16 19.79
C LYS A 329 -25.17 -15.74 19.79
N MET A 330 -24.87 -14.57 19.22
CA MET A 330 -23.50 -14.07 19.16
C MET A 330 -22.92 -13.76 20.54
N LEU A 331 -23.70 -13.09 21.41
CA LEU A 331 -23.29 -12.83 22.79
C LEU A 331 -23.05 -14.12 23.58
N ALA A 332 -23.89 -15.14 23.41
CA ALA A 332 -23.70 -16.45 24.03
C ALA A 332 -22.40 -17.12 23.57
N GLN A 333 -22.13 -17.13 22.26
CA GLN A 333 -20.89 -17.67 21.68
C GLN A 333 -19.65 -16.93 22.20
N HIS A 334 -19.71 -15.60 22.28
CA HIS A 334 -18.60 -14.78 22.79
C HIS A 334 -18.38 -15.01 24.29
N ARG A 335 -19.45 -15.15 25.08
CA ARG A 335 -19.36 -15.50 26.50
C ARG A 335 -18.66 -16.84 26.68
N GLU A 336 -19.04 -17.86 25.90
CA GLU A 336 -18.37 -19.16 25.92
C GLU A 336 -16.88 -19.01 25.56
N HIS A 337 -16.56 -18.25 24.51
CA HIS A 337 -15.17 -17.95 24.14
C HIS A 337 -14.38 -17.36 25.31
N PHE A 338 -14.94 -16.41 26.06
CA PHE A 338 -14.28 -15.81 27.21
C PHE A 338 -14.09 -16.76 28.41
N THR A 339 -14.98 -17.74 28.59
CA THR A 339 -14.79 -18.78 29.64
C THR A 339 -13.59 -19.68 29.37
N LYS A 340 -13.23 -19.87 28.08
CA LYS A 340 -12.05 -20.65 27.66
C LYS A 340 -10.76 -19.81 27.60
N GLY A 341 -10.85 -18.49 27.81
CA GLY A 341 -9.78 -17.52 27.57
C GLY A 341 -9.43 -16.64 28.77
N ARG A 342 -8.98 -15.41 28.51
CA ARG A 342 -8.52 -14.42 29.52
C ARG A 342 -9.66 -13.71 30.28
N GLY A 343 -10.87 -14.26 30.29
CA GLY A 343 -12.07 -13.60 30.83
C GLY A 343 -12.64 -12.55 29.89
N ALA A 344 -13.84 -12.06 30.20
CA ALA A 344 -14.54 -11.10 29.37
C ALA A 344 -14.07 -9.65 29.64
N PRO A 345 -13.90 -8.81 28.60
CA PRO A 345 -13.60 -7.40 28.78
C PRO A 345 -14.78 -6.64 29.41
N ALA A 346 -14.51 -5.50 30.04
CA ALA A 346 -15.55 -4.70 30.70
C ALA A 346 -16.63 -4.21 29.73
N GLU A 347 -16.24 -3.88 28.49
CA GLU A 347 -17.14 -3.45 27.43
C GLU A 347 -18.11 -4.57 27.01
N PHE A 348 -17.66 -5.84 27.03
CA PHE A 348 -18.55 -6.97 26.80
C PHE A 348 -19.52 -7.16 27.96
N ALA A 349 -19.05 -7.03 29.20
CA ALA A 349 -19.90 -7.15 30.38
C ALA A 349 -21.04 -6.13 30.35
N ALA A 350 -20.75 -4.87 30.02
CA ALA A 350 -21.77 -3.82 29.88
C ALA A 350 -22.80 -4.16 28.78
N LEU A 351 -22.34 -4.64 27.61
CA LEU A 351 -23.24 -5.06 26.53
C LEU A 351 -24.12 -6.26 26.94
N TRP A 352 -23.54 -7.23 27.65
CA TRP A 352 -24.25 -8.39 28.17
C TRP A 352 -25.33 -7.99 29.17
N GLU A 353 -25.00 -7.16 30.16
CA GLU A 353 -25.94 -6.64 31.16
C GLU A 353 -27.08 -5.88 30.51
N TRP A 354 -26.81 -5.05 29.50
CA TRP A 354 -27.85 -4.39 28.72
C TRP A 354 -28.78 -5.40 28.06
N ALA A 355 -28.22 -6.41 27.39
CA ALA A 355 -28.99 -7.44 26.69
C ALA A 355 -29.87 -8.28 27.64
N GLU A 356 -29.37 -8.56 28.84
CA GLU A 356 -30.11 -9.25 29.90
C GLU A 356 -31.27 -8.41 30.42
N ALA A 357 -31.00 -7.14 30.75
CA ALA A 357 -31.99 -6.19 31.26
C ALA A 357 -33.14 -5.96 30.27
N HIS A 358 -32.85 -6.00 28.96
CA HIS A 358 -33.84 -5.83 27.89
C HIS A 358 -34.44 -7.16 27.40
N GLY A 359 -34.10 -8.30 28.03
CA GLY A 359 -34.69 -9.60 27.74
C GLY A 359 -34.28 -10.22 26.40
N ILE A 360 -33.20 -9.75 25.77
CA ILE A 360 -32.70 -10.24 24.48
C ILE A 360 -32.21 -11.70 24.61
N LEU A 361 -31.57 -12.02 25.73
CA LEU A 361 -30.97 -13.33 25.98
C LEU A 361 -31.99 -14.44 26.29
N ARG A 362 -33.25 -14.09 26.55
CA ARG A 362 -34.33 -15.05 26.86
C ARG A 362 -35.04 -15.59 25.62
N GLN A 363 -34.75 -15.05 24.44
CA GLN A 363 -35.37 -15.43 23.17
C GLN A 363 -34.57 -16.50 22.40
N SER A 364 -33.47 -16.99 22.98
CA SER A 364 -32.58 -17.99 22.36
C SER A 364 -32.75 -19.42 22.88
N GLU A 365 -33.70 -19.65 23.80
CA GLU A 365 -34.21 -20.97 24.17
C GLU A 365 -35.43 -21.31 23.30
#